data_AF-A0A7L0W3A4-F1
#
_entry.id   AF-A0A7L0W3A4-F1
#
_cell.length_a   1.000
_cell.length_b   1.000
_cell.length_c   1.000
_cell.angle_alpha   90.00
_cell.angle_beta   90.00
_cell.angle_gamma   90.00
#
_symmetry.space_group_name_H-M   'P 1'
#
loop_
_entity.id
_entity.type
_entity.pdbx_description
1 polymer ?
#
loop_
_entity_poly.entity_id
_entity_poly.type
_entity_poly.pdbx_seq_one_letter_code
_entity_poly.pdbx_strand_id
1 'polypeptide(L)'
;STPIAKQLASIKALEKGSDLEKAFATAALVYNNSADPEGKLSKAEAKSLLQTQFSNFIQGQENKPKYQEVISALDEEPENKIDFEDFMILLVSLSLMSDLLQEIKNMKTT
;
A
#
# COMPACT_ATOMS: atom_id res chain seq x y z
N SER A 1 11.87 6.33 -13.10
CA SER A 1 10.66 7.13 -12.76
C SER A 1 11.02 8.28 -11.82
N THR A 2 10.22 9.34 -11.80
CA THR A 2 10.41 10.49 -10.88
C THR A 2 10.23 10.05 -9.42
N PRO A 3 11.11 10.42 -8.48
CA PRO A 3 10.95 10.05 -7.06
C PRO A 3 9.64 10.57 -6.46
N ILE A 4 8.98 9.77 -5.60
CA ILE A 4 7.71 10.14 -4.93
C ILE A 4 7.81 11.49 -4.21
N ALA A 5 8.91 11.74 -3.49
CA ALA A 5 9.12 13.00 -2.79
C ALA A 5 9.07 14.23 -3.72
N LYS A 6 9.61 14.11 -4.95
CA LYS A 6 9.56 15.18 -5.95
C LYS A 6 8.16 15.35 -6.53
N GLN A 7 7.42 14.25 -6.68
CA GLN A 7 6.02 14.29 -7.13
C GLN A 7 5.13 14.97 -6.08
N LEU A 8 5.26 14.59 -4.80
CA LEU A 8 4.54 15.22 -3.68
C LEU A 8 4.81 16.72 -3.58
N ALA A 9 6.08 17.13 -3.69
CA ALA A 9 6.47 18.54 -3.68
C ALA A 9 5.89 19.35 -4.84
N SER A 10 5.47 18.69 -5.93
CA SER A 10 4.85 19.36 -7.08
C SER A 10 3.34 19.58 -6.90
N ILE A 11 2.72 18.97 -5.87
CA ILE A 11 1.29 19.12 -5.57
C ILE A 11 1.11 20.29 -4.60
N LYS A 12 0.79 21.47 -5.13
CA LYS A 12 0.63 22.72 -4.34
C LYS A 12 -0.28 22.58 -3.12
N ALA A 13 -1.37 21.81 -3.23
CA ALA A 13 -2.31 21.60 -2.12
C ALA A 13 -1.67 20.90 -0.91
N LEU A 14 -0.62 20.09 -1.12
CA LEU A 14 0.06 19.34 -0.06
C LEU A 14 1.21 20.11 0.60
N GLU A 15 1.58 21.31 0.11
CA GLU A 15 2.61 22.14 0.74
C GLU A 15 2.29 22.40 2.21
N LYS A 16 1.01 22.66 2.51
CA LYS A 16 0.47 22.85 3.87
C LYS A 16 -0.37 21.68 4.36
N GLY A 17 -0.35 20.55 3.64
CA GLY A 17 -1.10 19.36 4.00
C GLY A 17 -0.56 18.73 5.30
N SER A 18 -1.47 18.17 6.08
CA SER A 18 -1.17 17.35 7.25
C SER A 18 -0.41 16.07 6.86
N ASP A 19 0.22 15.43 7.84
CA ASP A 19 0.95 14.17 7.61
C ASP A 19 0.05 13.06 7.07
N LEU A 20 -1.23 13.04 7.49
CA LEU A 20 -2.21 12.07 7.00
C LEU A 20 -2.54 12.31 5.52
N GLU A 21 -2.79 13.55 5.11
CA GLU A 21 -3.04 13.89 3.71
C GLU A 21 -1.83 13.54 2.83
N LYS A 22 -0.62 13.82 3.32
CA LYS A 22 0.62 13.45 2.62
C LYS A 22 0.82 11.93 2.55
N ALA A 23 0.47 11.18 3.59
CA ALA A 23 0.53 9.72 3.58
C ALA A 23 -0.44 9.12 2.54
N PHE A 24 -1.68 9.61 2.49
CA PHE A 24 -2.65 9.16 1.49
C PHE A 24 -2.26 9.56 0.06
N ALA A 25 -1.73 10.78 -0.13
CA ALA A 25 -1.19 11.19 -1.41
C ALA A 25 0.01 10.33 -1.83
N THR A 26 0.85 9.92 -0.88
CA THR A 26 1.97 8.99 -1.14
C THR A 26 1.44 7.64 -1.62
N ALA A 27 0.43 7.07 -0.96
CA ALA A 27 -0.20 5.82 -1.39
C ALA A 27 -0.78 5.93 -2.81
N ALA A 28 -1.48 7.02 -3.11
CA ALA A 28 -2.03 7.28 -4.44
C ALA A 28 -0.94 7.41 -5.52
N LEU A 29 0.17 8.10 -5.22
CA LEU A 29 1.29 8.22 -6.15
C LEU A 29 2.03 6.90 -6.37
N VAL A 30 2.20 6.08 -5.32
CA VAL A 30 2.77 4.73 -5.44
C VAL A 30 1.92 3.88 -6.38
N TYR A 31 0.60 3.90 -6.19
CA TYR A 31 -0.34 3.22 -7.08
C TYR A 31 -0.25 3.73 -8.53
N ASN A 32 -0.39 5.04 -8.73
CA ASN A 32 -0.43 5.67 -10.06
C ASN A 32 0.87 5.49 -10.85
N ASN A 33 2.02 5.38 -10.18
CA ASN A 33 3.31 5.17 -10.85
C ASN A 33 3.47 3.75 -11.40
N SER A 34 2.67 2.79 -10.93
CA SER A 34 2.67 1.41 -11.40
C SER A 34 1.42 1.07 -12.22
N ALA A 35 0.38 1.90 -12.16
CA ALA A 35 -0.86 1.67 -12.90
C ALA A 35 -0.67 1.77 -14.41
N ASP A 36 -1.44 0.98 -15.14
CA ASP A 36 -1.49 0.99 -16.59
C ASP A 36 -2.23 2.24 -17.14
N PRO A 37 -2.32 2.43 -18.47
CA PRO A 37 -3.01 3.58 -19.06
C PRO A 37 -4.51 3.67 -18.74
N GLU A 38 -5.14 2.60 -18.28
CA GLU A 38 -6.54 2.58 -17.82
C GLU A 38 -6.66 2.96 -16.34
N GLY A 39 -5.53 3.19 -15.66
CA GLY A 39 -5.47 3.54 -14.25
C GLY A 39 -5.64 2.33 -13.33
N LYS A 40 -5.27 1.12 -13.79
CA LYS A 40 -5.40 -0.11 -13.00
C LYS A 40 -4.06 -0.81 -12.78
N LEU A 41 -3.96 -1.61 -11.73
CA LEU A 41 -2.83 -2.51 -11.47
C LEU A 41 -3.20 -3.94 -11.79
N SER A 42 -2.27 -4.72 -12.34
CA SER A 42 -2.40 -6.18 -12.26
C SER A 42 -2.24 -6.64 -10.81
N LYS A 43 -2.83 -7.78 -10.47
CA LYS A 43 -2.64 -8.40 -9.15
C LYS A 43 -1.17 -8.69 -8.86
N ALA A 44 -0.38 -9.08 -9.88
CA ALA A 44 1.06 -9.25 -9.75
C ALA A 44 1.78 -7.94 -9.39
N GLU A 45 1.42 -6.82 -10.03
CA GLU A 45 1.96 -5.49 -9.71
C GLU A 45 1.59 -5.07 -8.29
N ALA A 46 0.33 -5.29 -7.89
CA ALA A 46 -0.12 -5.03 -6.52
C ALA A 46 0.68 -5.83 -5.48
N LYS A 47 0.90 -7.13 -5.73
CA LYS A 47 1.74 -7.98 -4.87
C LYS A 47 3.19 -7.46 -4.79
N SER A 48 3.76 -7.04 -5.91
CA SER A 48 5.10 -6.44 -5.95
C SER A 48 5.17 -5.15 -5.13
N LEU A 49 4.15 -4.29 -5.20
CA LEU A 49 4.07 -3.08 -4.38
C LEU A 49 3.99 -3.40 -2.88
N LEU A 50 3.21 -4.41 -2.48
CA LEU A 50 3.17 -4.84 -1.08
C LEU A 50 4.56 -5.29 -0.59
N GLN A 51 5.28 -6.05 -1.42
CA GLN A 51 6.61 -6.57 -1.07
C GLN A 51 7.70 -5.49 -1.04
N THR A 52 7.60 -4.47 -1.89
CA THR A 52 8.67 -3.47 -2.07
C THR A 52 8.41 -2.15 -1.36
N GLN A 53 7.15 -1.74 -1.20
CA GLN A 53 6.76 -0.46 -0.59
C GLN A 53 6.05 -0.64 0.76
N PHE A 54 5.60 -1.85 1.09
CA PHE A 54 4.81 -2.14 2.30
C PHE A 54 5.40 -3.24 3.18
N SER A 55 6.69 -3.55 2.99
CA SER A 55 7.38 -4.70 3.60
C SER A 55 7.26 -4.76 5.12
N ASN A 56 7.42 -3.63 5.82
CA ASN A 56 7.40 -3.61 7.28
C ASN A 56 6.01 -3.92 7.87
N PHE A 57 4.94 -3.65 7.14
CA PHE A 57 3.59 -4.01 7.56
C PHE A 57 3.27 -5.49 7.32
N ILE A 58 3.95 -6.14 6.36
CA ILE A 58 3.74 -7.55 6.03
C ILE A 58 4.79 -8.50 6.63
N GLN A 59 5.89 -7.95 7.14
CA GLN A 59 6.95 -8.72 7.78
C GLN A 59 6.42 -9.49 9.00
N GLY A 60 6.72 -10.79 9.06
CA GLY A 60 6.28 -11.66 10.16
C GLY A 60 4.82 -12.13 10.03
N GLN A 61 4.11 -11.69 8.99
CA GLN A 61 2.70 -12.03 8.77
C GLN A 61 2.52 -13.28 7.90
N GLU A 62 3.60 -13.89 7.40
CA GLU A 62 3.59 -14.90 6.33
C GLU A 62 2.82 -16.17 6.69
N ASN A 63 2.74 -16.49 7.99
CA ASN A 63 2.03 -17.67 8.50
C ASN A 63 0.61 -17.36 8.98
N LYS A 64 0.17 -16.09 8.94
CA LYS A 64 -1.17 -15.71 9.40
C LYS A 64 -2.20 -16.03 8.30
N PRO A 65 -3.35 -16.68 8.61
CA PRO A 65 -4.33 -17.11 7.60
C PRO A 65 -4.78 -15.98 6.66
N LYS A 66 -5.06 -14.79 7.21
CA LYS A 66 -5.50 -13.63 6.41
C LYS A 66 -4.43 -13.14 5.43
N TYR A 67 -3.15 -13.22 5.79
CA TYR A 67 -2.06 -12.84 4.87
C TYR A 67 -2.00 -13.84 3.72
N GLN A 68 -2.06 -15.15 4.03
CA GLN A 68 -2.05 -16.21 3.03
C GLN A 68 -3.25 -16.11 2.08
N GLU A 69 -4.44 -15.82 2.59
CA GLU A 69 -5.63 -15.55 1.79
C GLU A 69 -5.43 -14.38 0.82
N VAL A 70 -4.95 -13.23 1.32
CA VAL A 70 -4.65 -12.05 0.48
C VAL A 70 -3.63 -12.37 -0.61
N ILE A 71 -2.50 -12.99 -0.26
CA ILE A 71 -1.46 -13.32 -1.23
C ILE A 71 -1.94 -14.36 -2.23
N SER A 72 -2.72 -15.36 -1.80
CA SER A 72 -3.28 -16.37 -2.70
C SER A 72 -4.28 -15.75 -3.69
N ALA A 73 -5.13 -14.83 -3.23
CA ALA A 73 -6.06 -14.11 -4.10
C ALA A 73 -5.34 -13.22 -5.14
N LEU A 74 -4.14 -12.72 -4.81
CA LEU A 74 -3.28 -11.99 -5.76
C LEU A 74 -2.52 -12.91 -6.72
N ASP A 75 -2.17 -14.12 -6.29
CA ASP A 75 -1.54 -15.14 -7.14
C ASP A 75 -2.54 -15.84 -8.08
N GLU A 76 -3.82 -15.86 -7.72
CA GLU A 76 -4.90 -16.32 -8.58
C GLU A 76 -5.20 -15.29 -9.67
N GLU A 77 -4.95 -15.68 -10.92
CA GLU A 77 -5.11 -14.83 -12.12
C GLU A 77 -4.30 -13.54 -12.03
N PRO A 78 -2.95 -13.61 -12.03
CA PRO A 78 -2.06 -12.48 -11.71
C PRO A 78 -2.18 -11.28 -12.67
N GLU A 79 -2.70 -11.52 -13.88
CA GLU A 79 -2.94 -10.49 -14.91
C GLU A 79 -4.25 -9.72 -14.69
N ASN A 80 -5.17 -10.24 -13.84
CA ASN A 80 -6.41 -9.54 -13.54
C ASN A 80 -6.13 -8.18 -12.90
N LYS A 81 -7.00 -7.24 -13.20
CA LYS A 81 -6.82 -5.83 -12.85
C LYS A 81 -7.61 -5.48 -11.59
N ILE A 82 -6.98 -4.71 -10.71
CA ILE A 82 -7.60 -4.10 -9.53
C ILE A 82 -7.52 -2.57 -9.65
N ASP A 83 -8.55 -1.89 -9.14
CA ASP A 83 -8.55 -0.44 -9.07
C ASP A 83 -7.88 0.08 -7.79
N PHE A 84 -7.91 1.40 -7.58
CA PHE A 84 -7.30 2.02 -6.41
C PHE A 84 -8.07 1.71 -5.11
N GLU A 85 -9.38 1.54 -5.17
CA GLU A 85 -10.19 1.17 -4.00
C GLU A 85 -9.79 -0.21 -3.50
N ASP A 86 -9.72 -1.20 -4.40
CA ASP A 86 -9.27 -2.55 -4.09
C ASP A 86 -7.85 -2.54 -3.47
N PHE A 87 -6.92 -1.79 -4.05
CA PHE A 87 -5.56 -1.68 -3.52
C PHE A 87 -5.54 -1.08 -2.11
N MET A 88 -6.35 -0.05 -1.85
CA MET A 88 -6.45 0.54 -0.51
C MET A 88 -7.07 -0.42 0.51
N ILE A 89 -8.05 -1.23 0.10
CA ILE A 89 -8.63 -2.29 0.95
C ILE A 89 -7.55 -3.31 1.34
N LEU A 90 -6.65 -3.68 0.43
CA LEU A 90 -5.51 -4.56 0.73
C LEU A 90 -4.57 -3.93 1.76
N LEU A 91 -4.16 -2.67 1.55
CA LEU A 91 -3.27 -1.95 2.46
C LEU A 91 -3.86 -1.85 3.87
N VAL A 92 -5.14 -1.48 3.99
CA VAL A 92 -5.85 -1.40 5.27
C VAL A 92 -5.96 -2.78 5.91
N SER A 93 -6.33 -3.81 5.14
CA SER A 93 -6.48 -5.18 5.65
C SER A 93 -5.20 -5.75 6.24
N LEU A 94 -4.07 -5.52 5.58
CA LEU A 94 -2.74 -5.94 6.01
C LEU A 94 -2.24 -5.09 7.20
N SER A 95 -2.49 -3.77 7.17
CA SER A 95 -2.17 -2.88 8.29
C SER A 95 -2.83 -3.35 9.59
N LEU A 96 -4.11 -3.67 9.54
CA LEU A 96 -4.91 -4.05 10.71
C LEU A 96 -4.43 -5.34 11.38
N MET A 97 -3.81 -6.25 10.62
CA MET A 97 -3.28 -7.52 11.15
C MET A 97 -1.78 -7.49 11.48
N SER A 98 -1.07 -6.45 11.03
CA SER A 98 0.38 -6.32 11.19
C SER A 98 0.82 -6.23 12.65
N ASP A 99 1.98 -6.82 12.95
CA ASP A 99 2.62 -6.64 14.25
C ASP A 99 3.11 -5.19 14.43
N LEU A 100 3.51 -4.51 13.35
CA LEU A 100 3.86 -3.09 13.35
C LEU A 100 2.73 -2.20 13.89
N LEU A 101 1.47 -2.47 13.55
CA LEU A 101 0.35 -1.73 14.13
C LEU A 101 0.22 -1.98 15.64
N GLN A 102 0.54 -3.19 16.13
CA GLN A 102 0.57 -3.48 17.57
C GLN A 102 1.71 -2.71 18.25
N GLU A 103 2.89 -2.64 17.64
CA GLU A 103 4.01 -1.83 18.14
C GLU A 103 3.63 -0.35 18.23
N ILE A 104 3.02 0.21 17.18
CA ILE A 104 2.54 1.61 17.16
C ILE A 104 1.53 1.87 18.29
N LYS A 105 0.62 0.91 18.56
CA LYS A 105 -0.34 1.02 19.67
C LYS A 105 0.35 1.01 21.03
N ASN A 106 1.36 0.17 21.21
CA ASN A 106 2.11 0.05 22.46
C ASN A 106 3.02 1.26 22.73
N MET A 107 3.46 1.99 21.70
CA MET A 107 4.21 3.24 21.87
C MET A 107 3.39 4.34 22.56
N LYS A 108 2.07 4.38 22.36
CA LYS A 108 1.20 5.39 23.00
C LYS A 108 0.94 5.13 24.48
N THR A 109 1.35 3.97 25.00
CA THR A 109 1.18 3.57 26.40
C THR A 109 2.42 3.79 27.27
N THR A 110 3.42 4.53 26.78
CA THR A 110 4.65 4.92 27.49
C THR A 110 4.80 6.43 27.48
#